data_AF-A0A1I0BQ49-F1
#
_entry.id   AF-A0A1I0BQ49-F1
#
_cell.length_a   1.000
_cell.length_b   1.000
_cell.length_c   1.000
_cell.angle_alpha   90.00
_cell.angle_beta   90.00
_cell.angle_gamma   90.00
#
_symmetry.space_group_name_H-M   'P 1'
#
loop_
_entity.id
_entity.type
_entity.pdbx_description
1 polymer ?
#
loop_
_entity_poly.entity_id
_entity_poly.type
_entity_poly.pdbx_seq_one_letter_code
_entity_poly.pdbx_strand_id
1 'polypeptide(L)'
;MVYELTLTSVQLKTGIFNPPAKLINNKELTCAAGMAYRKAGLPMPAVEVGENIDVFRKRCLEECGEIDENLHYVLAGYTAPPDEVVTEDALITLKLGYEA
;
A
#
# COMPACT_ATOMS: atom_id res chain seq x y z
N MET A 1 -12.20 3.18 13.41
CA MET A 1 -12.71 1.79 13.33
C MET A 1 -12.38 1.08 12.01
N VAL A 2 -12.99 1.36 10.85
CA VAL A 2 -12.70 0.57 9.63
C VAL A 2 -11.25 0.71 9.14
N TYR A 3 -10.67 1.92 9.17
CA TYR A 3 -9.32 2.15 8.64
C TYR A 3 -8.19 1.62 9.54
N GLU A 4 -8.38 1.61 10.86
CA GLU A 4 -7.42 1.01 11.79
C GLU A 4 -7.37 -0.52 11.63
N LEU A 5 -8.51 -1.13 11.29
CA LEU A 5 -8.56 -2.56 10.94
C LEU A 5 -7.81 -2.82 9.62
N THR A 6 -7.84 -1.89 8.65
CA THR A 6 -7.02 -1.98 7.44
C THR A 6 -5.53 -1.95 7.78
N LEU A 7 -5.09 -1.00 8.60
CA LEU A 7 -3.68 -0.92 9.03
C LEU A 7 -3.25 -2.20 9.75
N THR A 8 -4.06 -2.66 10.71
CA THR A 8 -3.78 -3.91 11.44
C THR A 8 -3.73 -5.11 10.48
N SER A 9 -4.65 -5.19 9.52
CA SER A 9 -4.67 -6.25 8.50
C SER A 9 -3.35 -6.28 7.72
N VAL A 10 -2.91 -5.13 7.20
CA VAL A 10 -1.66 -5.03 6.42
C VAL A 10 -0.46 -5.44 7.28
N GLN A 11 -0.36 -4.93 8.50
CA GLN A 11 0.73 -5.28 9.42
C GLN A 11 0.79 -6.78 9.72
N LEU A 12 -0.36 -7.44 9.96
CA LEU A 12 -0.40 -8.88 10.18
C LEU A 12 0.01 -9.66 8.92
N LYS A 13 -0.49 -9.23 7.75
CA LYS A 13 -0.20 -9.88 6.46
C LYS A 13 1.28 -9.83 6.10
N THR A 14 1.95 -8.72 6.38
CA THR A 14 3.38 -8.51 6.09
C THR A 14 4.30 -8.93 7.24
N GLY A 15 3.77 -9.15 8.44
CA GLY A 15 4.57 -9.42 9.64
C GLY A 15 4.56 -10.88 10.11
N ILE A 16 3.48 -11.62 9.87
CA ILE A 16 3.28 -12.97 10.46
C ILE A 16 3.37 -14.10 9.42
N PHE A 17 2.95 -13.86 8.18
CA PHE A 17 2.89 -14.90 7.15
C PHE A 17 4.18 -14.98 6.34
N ASN A 18 4.59 -16.21 5.98
CA ASN A 18 5.70 -16.46 5.07
C ASN A 18 5.32 -17.55 4.04
N PRO A 19 5.08 -17.20 2.75
CA PRO A 19 5.16 -15.85 2.20
C PRO A 19 4.04 -14.93 2.74
N PRO A 20 4.19 -13.59 2.66
CA PRO A 20 3.16 -12.65 3.08
C PRO A 20 1.80 -12.93 2.43
N ALA A 21 0.73 -12.64 3.16
CA ALA A 21 -0.63 -12.80 2.64
C ALA A 21 -0.99 -11.67 1.65
N LYS A 22 -1.74 -12.01 0.60
CA LYS A 22 -2.10 -11.05 -0.47
C LYS A 22 -3.00 -9.91 0.04
N LEU A 23 -2.80 -8.74 -0.54
CA LEU A 23 -3.69 -7.59 -0.38
C LEU A 23 -4.95 -7.81 -1.22
N ILE A 24 -6.11 -7.42 -0.69
CA ILE A 24 -7.42 -7.76 -1.28
C ILE A 24 -8.20 -6.57 -1.83
N ASN A 25 -7.74 -5.34 -1.60
CA ASN A 25 -8.39 -4.12 -2.09
C ASN A 25 -7.42 -2.92 -2.14
N ASN A 26 -7.82 -1.84 -2.82
CA ASN A 26 -7.04 -0.61 -2.90
C ASN A 26 -6.65 0.01 -1.54
N LYS A 27 -7.47 -0.10 -0.49
CA LYS A 27 -7.17 0.45 0.84
C LYS A 27 -5.98 -0.24 1.50
N GLU A 28 -5.92 -1.56 1.40
CA GLU A 28 -4.76 -2.32 1.88
C GLU A 28 -3.52 -2.02 1.04
N LEU A 29 -3.69 -1.85 -0.27
CA LEU A 29 -2.60 -1.47 -1.16
C LEU A 29 -2.01 -0.10 -0.83
N THR A 30 -2.85 0.92 -0.71
CA THR A 30 -2.38 2.27 -0.40
C THR A 30 -1.80 2.35 1.00
N CYS A 31 -2.35 1.61 1.97
CA CYS A 31 -1.75 1.48 3.29
C CYS A 31 -0.34 0.85 3.23
N ALA A 32 -0.18 -0.26 2.52
CA ALA A 32 1.13 -0.90 2.33
C ALA A 32 2.12 0.04 1.61
N ALA A 33 1.66 0.80 0.62
CA ALA A 33 2.45 1.81 -0.06
C ALA A 33 2.91 2.89 0.93
N GLY A 34 2.01 3.44 1.76
CA GLY A 34 2.36 4.42 2.79
C GLY A 34 3.47 3.92 3.72
N MET A 35 3.35 2.67 4.19
CA MET A 35 4.39 2.02 5.00
C MET A 35 5.72 1.88 4.24
N ALA A 36 5.67 1.57 2.94
CA ALA A 36 6.85 1.46 2.10
C ALA A 36 7.59 2.81 1.95
N TYR A 37 6.88 3.89 1.63
CA TYR A 37 7.46 5.24 1.56
C TYR A 37 8.07 5.67 2.90
N ARG A 38 7.37 5.39 4.00
CA ARG A 38 7.86 5.69 5.36
C ARG A 38 9.15 4.94 5.66
N LYS A 39 9.20 3.63 5.39
CA LYS A 39 10.40 2.80 5.61
C LYS A 39 11.56 3.18 4.69
N ALA A 40 11.27 3.63 3.47
CA ALA A 40 12.27 4.13 2.54
C ALA A 40 12.81 5.54 2.91
N GLY A 41 12.25 6.19 3.93
CA GLY A 41 12.63 7.55 4.33
C GLY A 41 12.19 8.63 3.32
N LEU A 42 11.23 8.30 2.45
CA LEU A 42 10.70 9.20 1.43
C LEU A 42 9.54 10.04 1.97
N PRO A 43 9.25 11.22 1.37
CA PRO A 43 8.04 11.96 1.67
C PRO A 43 6.79 11.13 1.30
N MET A 44 5.66 11.43 1.94
CA MET A 44 4.38 10.82 1.57
C MET A 44 4.08 11.11 0.09
N PRO A 45 3.70 10.09 -0.71
CA PRO A 45 3.52 10.29 -2.14
C PRO A 45 2.33 11.20 -2.42
N ALA A 46 2.49 12.06 -3.43
CA ALA A 46 1.36 12.78 -4.00
C ALA A 46 0.56 11.80 -4.87
N VAL A 47 -0.71 11.61 -4.51
CA VAL A 47 -1.64 10.73 -5.23
C VAL A 47 -3.01 11.41 -5.23
N GLU A 48 -3.73 11.32 -6.35
CA GLU A 48 -5.01 11.99 -6.53
C GLU A 48 -6.17 10.98 -6.56
N VAL A 49 -7.35 11.39 -6.09
CA VAL A 49 -8.57 10.58 -6.23
C VAL A 49 -8.87 10.41 -7.71
N GLY A 50 -9.11 9.17 -8.13
CA GLY A 50 -9.33 8.80 -9.53
C GLY A 50 -8.06 8.38 -10.28
N GLU A 51 -6.87 8.49 -9.66
CA GLU A 51 -5.65 7.91 -10.23
C GLU A 51 -5.78 6.38 -10.30
N ASN A 52 -5.31 5.79 -11.40
CA ASN A 52 -5.33 4.33 -11.57
C ASN A 52 -4.41 3.66 -10.54
N ILE A 53 -4.95 2.65 -9.83
CA ILE A 53 -4.25 2.04 -8.71
C ILE A 53 -3.01 1.24 -9.14
N ASP A 54 -3.03 0.63 -10.34
CA ASP A 54 -1.90 -0.14 -10.88
C ASP A 54 -0.73 0.78 -11.25
N VAL A 55 -1.04 1.96 -11.79
CA VAL A 55 -0.07 3.03 -12.08
C VAL A 55 0.58 3.52 -10.78
N PHE A 56 -0.22 3.85 -9.77
CA PHE A 56 0.28 4.25 -8.46
C PHE A 56 1.17 3.16 -7.82
N ARG A 57 0.74 1.90 -7.88
CA ARG A 57 1.50 0.75 -7.35
C ARG A 57 2.86 0.61 -8.02
N LYS A 58 2.93 0.72 -9.34
CA LYS A 58 4.19 0.65 -10.10
C LYS A 58 5.11 1.80 -9.72
N ARG A 59 4.59 3.03 -9.64
CA ARG A 59 5.33 4.21 -9.16
C ARG A 59 5.90 3.96 -7.76
N CYS A 60 5.11 3.40 -6.84
CA CYS A 60 5.57 3.05 -5.49
C CYS A 60 6.76 2.08 -5.50
N LEU A 61 6.71 1.03 -6.32
CA LEU A 61 7.81 0.06 -6.43
C LEU A 61 9.07 0.68 -7.02
N GLU A 62 8.93 1.58 -7.99
CA GLU A 62 10.05 2.29 -8.61
C GLU A 62 10.69 3.31 -7.65
N GLU A 63 9.89 4.13 -6.98
CA GLU A 63 10.37 5.19 -6.10
C GLU A 63 10.96 4.65 -4.80
N CYS A 64 10.34 3.63 -4.20
CA CYS A 64 10.78 3.14 -2.90
C CYS A 64 12.03 2.23 -2.99
N GLY A 65 12.40 1.75 -4.18
CA GLY A 65 13.63 0.99 -4.41
C GLY A 65 13.74 -0.28 -3.54
N GLU A 66 14.86 -0.44 -2.82
CA GLU A 66 15.06 -1.54 -1.86
C GLU A 66 14.22 -1.33 -0.60
N ILE A 67 12.95 -1.70 -0.69
CA ILE A 67 12.06 -1.83 0.47
C ILE A 67 12.12 -3.23 1.07
N ASP A 68 11.65 -3.31 2.31
CA ASP A 68 11.32 -4.54 3.02
C ASP A 68 10.72 -5.61 2.09
N GLU A 69 11.33 -6.79 2.06
CA GLU A 69 10.98 -7.87 1.12
C GLU A 69 9.49 -8.25 1.18
N ASN A 70 8.89 -8.19 2.37
CA ASN A 70 7.48 -8.53 2.55
C ASN A 70 6.58 -7.44 1.96
N LEU A 71 6.92 -6.16 2.15
CA LEU A 71 6.21 -5.05 1.49
C LEU A 71 6.36 -5.10 -0.02
N HIS A 72 7.58 -5.35 -0.52
CA HIS A 72 7.81 -5.53 -1.96
C HIS A 72 6.94 -6.66 -2.51
N TYR A 73 6.91 -7.80 -1.83
CA TYR A 73 6.13 -8.97 -2.25
C TYR A 73 4.64 -8.67 -2.37
N VAL A 74 4.05 -8.02 -1.35
CA VAL A 74 2.60 -7.73 -1.37
C VAL A 74 2.23 -6.64 -2.36
N LEU A 75 3.09 -5.62 -2.53
CA LEU A 75 2.90 -4.57 -3.52
C LEU A 75 3.03 -5.12 -4.94
N ALA A 76 4.08 -5.87 -5.25
CA ALA A 76 4.27 -6.47 -6.58
C ALA A 76 3.21 -7.55 -6.89
N GLY A 77 2.75 -8.28 -5.88
CA GLY A 77 1.78 -9.37 -6.02
C GLY A 77 0.31 -8.94 -6.09
N TYR A 78 0.00 -7.65 -5.94
CA TYR A 78 -1.38 -7.16 -6.01
C TYR A 78 -1.92 -7.21 -7.43
N THR A 79 -3.10 -7.80 -7.63
CA THR A 79 -3.79 -7.83 -8.93
C THR A 79 -4.83 -6.72 -8.97
N ALA A 80 -4.44 -5.57 -9.52
CA ALA A 80 -5.33 -4.43 -9.71
C ALA A 80 -6.30 -4.66 -10.88
N PRO A 81 -7.62 -4.58 -10.69
CA PRO A 81 -8.57 -4.46 -11.77
C PRO A 81 -8.28 -3.21 -12.64
N PRO A 82 -8.52 -3.24 -13.96
CA PRO A 82 -8.21 -2.12 -14.85
C PRO A 82 -8.91 -0.80 -14.50
N ASP A 83 -10.08 -0.90 -13.88
CA ASP A 83 -10.96 0.21 -13.48
C ASP A 83 -10.80 0.60 -12.00
N GLU A 84 -9.94 -0.08 -11.24
CA GLU A 84 -9.71 0.26 -9.84
C GLU A 84 -8.88 1.54 -9.73
N VAL A 85 -9.40 2.49 -8.95
CA VAL A 85 -8.82 3.80 -8.75
C VAL A 85 -8.57 4.07 -7.28
N VAL A 86 -7.71 5.05 -7.02
CA VAL A 86 -7.52 5.64 -5.70
C VAL A 86 -8.80 6.36 -5.31
N THR A 87 -9.41 5.93 -4.20
CA THR A 87 -10.59 6.56 -3.60
C THR A 87 -10.20 7.46 -2.44
N GLU A 88 -11.14 8.26 -1.91
CA GLU A 88 -10.92 9.04 -0.69
C GLU A 88 -10.48 8.15 0.49
N ASP A 89 -11.12 6.99 0.65
CA ASP A 89 -10.73 6.00 1.66
C ASP A 89 -9.28 5.49 1.44
N ALA A 90 -8.86 5.37 0.19
CA ALA A 90 -7.51 4.94 -0.16
C ALA A 90 -6.46 5.99 0.24
N LEU A 91 -6.80 7.29 0.14
CA LEU A 91 -5.96 8.38 0.65
C LEU A 91 -5.83 8.35 2.17
N ILE A 92 -6.93 8.08 2.88
CA ILE A 92 -6.93 7.98 4.34
C ILE A 92 -6.03 6.84 4.79
N THR A 93 -6.14 5.68 4.13
CA THR A 93 -5.35 4.48 4.46
C THR A 93 -3.89 4.61 4.03
N LEU A 94 -3.59 5.33 2.95
CA LEU A 94 -2.22 5.73 2.60
C LEU A 94 -1.56 6.50 3.74
N LYS A 95 -2.24 7.54 4.22
CA LYS A 95 -1.75 8.39 5.30
C LYS A 95 -1.55 7.58 6.58
N LEU A 96 -2.51 6.73 6.93
CA LEU A 96 -2.40 5.84 8.09
C LEU A 96 -1.21 4.88 7.99
N GLY A 97 -0.96 4.31 6.82
CA GLY A 97 0.21 3.46 6.60
C GLY A 97 1.53 4.21 6.72
N TYR A 98 1.57 5.47 6.26
CA TYR A 98 2.75 6.32 6.34
C TYR A 98 3.07 6.78 7.77
N GLU A 99 2.04 6.98 8.59
CA GLU A 99 2.17 7.45 9.99
C GLU A 99 2.44 6.30 10.99
N ALA A 100 2.28 5.05 10.58
CA ALA A 100 2.52 3.85 11.40
C ALA A 100 4.01 3.50 11.56
#